data_AF-A0A9Q9AJ77-F1
#
_entry.id   AF-A0A9Q9AJ77-F1
#
_cell.length_a   1.000
_cell.length_b   1.000
_cell.length_c   1.000
_cell.angle_alpha   90.00
_cell.angle_beta   90.00
_cell.angle_gamma   90.00
#
_symmetry.space_group_name_H-M   'P 1'
#
loop_
_entity.id
_entity.type
_entity.pdbx_description
1 polymer ?
#
loop_
_entity_poly.entity_id
_entity_poly.type
_entity_poly.pdbx_seq_one_letter_code
_entity_poly.pdbx_strand_id
1 'polypeptide(L)'
;MPSPPRSTAGNKRKRNDVEIELEETKKKVITLESQLTRCRAPLSKAPKLAQQILFLFVGPEPQFMTLHTNILPKIVCDYLYTITSRPRGFIHLVDLDPQLFALYRLYLYTGQVWSQWDGDTDVEDDGQRATHEDCEWHRLMLLYVLAMTLRDETFANKIIDSIVEKVDETDRYPTDLATEVWESTSEGDRLRKLIVDLHVWKGQGTGVRRPHADQDGPDAFLDMVRLGLQRAGHRVSLASITQPWETAGSRCAVYHSHKRTEYCSIEVLDLTEAGDVYEYGAQLATQPKSPASRPQAPYPTP
;
A
#
# COMPACT_ATOMS: atom_id res chain seq x y z
N MET A 1 -27.50 54.53 11.98
CA MET A 1 -26.61 53.50 12.55
C MET A 1 -25.67 53.05 11.44
N PRO A 2 -24.38 53.42 11.42
CA PRO A 2 -23.46 52.96 10.39
C PRO A 2 -22.93 51.55 10.72
N SER A 3 -22.91 50.68 9.72
CA SER A 3 -22.43 49.30 9.81
C SER A 3 -20.92 49.24 10.11
N PRO A 4 -20.44 48.22 10.86
CA PRO A 4 -19.01 48.12 11.19
C PRO A 4 -18.19 47.74 9.94
N PRO A 5 -16.93 48.20 9.84
CA PRO A 5 -16.07 47.91 8.70
C PRO A 5 -15.67 46.43 8.70
N ARG A 6 -15.85 45.78 7.54
CA ARG A 6 -15.37 44.41 7.29
C ARG A 6 -13.85 44.37 7.43
N SER A 7 -13.37 43.52 8.34
CA SER A 7 -11.95 43.24 8.59
C SER A 7 -11.25 42.71 7.31
N THR A 8 -10.47 43.57 6.66
CA THR A 8 -9.60 43.24 5.51
C THR A 8 -8.25 42.65 5.93
N ALA A 9 -7.93 42.68 7.23
CA ALA A 9 -6.64 42.24 7.76
C ALA A 9 -6.46 40.71 7.74
N GLY A 10 -7.54 39.93 7.93
CA GLY A 10 -7.48 38.47 7.89
C GLY A 10 -7.19 37.89 6.51
N ASN A 11 -7.66 38.55 5.44
CA ASN A 11 -7.44 38.08 4.06
C ASN A 11 -6.04 38.40 3.54
N LYS A 12 -5.41 39.50 3.97
CA LYS A 12 -4.01 39.81 3.62
C LYS A 12 -3.03 38.84 4.26
N ARG A 13 -3.27 38.43 5.51
CA ARG A 13 -2.40 37.51 6.24
C ARG A 13 -2.40 36.11 5.60
N LYS A 14 -3.59 35.56 5.33
CA LYS A 14 -3.75 34.29 4.60
C LYS A 14 -3.10 34.31 3.21
N ARG A 15 -3.17 35.43 2.50
CA ARG A 15 -2.56 35.57 1.17
C ARG A 15 -1.02 35.55 1.24
N ASN A 16 -0.44 36.21 2.23
CA ASN A 16 1.01 36.18 2.46
C ASN A 16 1.49 34.78 2.89
N ASP A 17 0.72 34.08 3.72
CA ASP A 17 1.07 32.73 4.19
C ASP A 17 1.08 31.73 3.01
N VAL A 18 0.09 31.80 2.12
CA VAL A 18 0.02 30.99 0.89
C VAL A 18 1.18 31.30 -0.07
N GLU A 19 1.58 32.57 -0.17
CA GLU A 19 2.68 33.00 -1.05
C GLU A 19 4.04 32.51 -0.53
N ILE A 20 4.22 32.42 0.80
CA ILE A 20 5.41 31.81 1.42
C ILE A 20 5.44 30.29 1.17
N GLU A 21 4.33 29.60 1.38
CA GLU A 21 4.22 28.14 1.18
C GLU A 21 4.45 27.74 -0.29
N LEU A 22 3.94 28.54 -1.23
CA LEU A 22 4.18 28.35 -2.65
C LEU A 22 5.67 28.43 -3.00
N GLU A 23 6.38 29.40 -2.42
CA GLU A 23 7.79 29.63 -2.71
C GLU A 23 8.71 28.59 -2.07
N GLU A 24 8.33 28.07 -0.90
CA GLU A 24 8.97 26.88 -0.32
C GLU A 24 8.76 25.63 -1.18
N THR A 25 7.54 25.45 -1.70
CA THR A 25 7.20 24.30 -2.55
C THR A 25 7.98 24.35 -3.87
N LYS A 26 8.04 25.52 -4.53
CA LYS A 26 8.87 25.70 -5.73
C LYS A 26 10.34 25.39 -5.49
N LYS A 27 10.91 25.83 -4.36
CA LYS A 27 12.30 25.50 -3.99
C LYS A 27 12.51 24.00 -3.80
N LYS A 28 11.55 23.30 -3.19
CA LYS A 28 11.59 21.84 -3.03
C LYS A 28 11.54 21.15 -4.39
N VAL A 29 10.64 21.56 -5.29
CA VAL A 29 10.53 21.00 -6.66
C VAL A 29 11.83 21.17 -7.43
N ILE A 30 12.40 22.39 -7.47
CA ILE A 30 13.69 22.65 -8.13
C ILE A 30 14.80 21.77 -7.54
N THR A 31 14.80 21.57 -6.21
CA THR A 31 15.77 20.71 -5.54
C THR A 31 15.61 19.25 -5.97
N LEU A 32 14.37 18.75 -6.03
CA LEU A 32 14.07 17.38 -6.46
C LEU A 32 14.41 17.16 -7.94
N GLU A 33 14.06 18.10 -8.82
CA GLU A 33 14.44 18.08 -10.24
C GLU A 33 15.98 18.05 -10.41
N SER A 34 16.69 18.85 -9.62
CA SER A 34 18.16 18.84 -9.60
C SER A 34 18.75 17.53 -9.07
N GLN A 35 18.03 16.82 -8.19
CA GLN A 35 18.43 15.50 -7.71
C GLN A 35 18.15 14.41 -8.75
N LEU A 36 17.04 14.51 -9.49
CA LEU A 36 16.66 13.57 -10.54
C LEU A 36 17.65 13.59 -11.72
N THR A 37 18.23 14.76 -12.00
CA THR A 37 19.21 14.98 -13.07
C THR A 37 20.64 14.61 -12.69
N ARG A 38 20.90 14.24 -11.44
CA ARG A 38 22.24 13.82 -10.99
C ARG A 38 22.53 12.38 -11.38
N CYS A 39 23.46 12.20 -12.31
CA CYS A 39 23.93 10.87 -12.72
C CYS A 39 24.84 10.15 -11.69
N ARG A 40 25.21 10.80 -10.58
CA ARG A 40 26.13 10.24 -9.57
C ARG A 40 25.50 10.24 -8.19
N ALA A 41 25.60 9.10 -7.50
CA ALA A 41 25.22 8.94 -6.10
C ALA A 41 26.31 8.17 -5.34
N PRO A 42 26.43 8.36 -4.01
CA PRO A 42 27.29 7.52 -3.18
C PRO A 42 26.91 6.04 -3.29
N LEU A 43 27.89 5.15 -3.34
CA LEU A 43 27.65 3.69 -3.37
C LEU A 43 26.84 3.23 -2.14
N SER A 44 26.96 3.92 -1.00
CA SER A 44 26.17 3.64 0.21
C SER A 44 24.66 3.83 0.03
N LYS A 45 24.23 4.58 -0.99
CA LYS A 45 22.82 4.77 -1.36
C LYS A 45 22.35 3.83 -2.48
N ALA A 46 23.25 3.05 -3.08
CA ALA A 46 22.89 2.13 -4.15
C ALA A 46 22.03 0.98 -3.59
N PRO A 47 21.02 0.50 -4.34
CA PRO A 47 20.31 -0.72 -3.98
C PRO A 47 21.30 -1.87 -3.83
N LYS A 48 21.22 -2.61 -2.73
CA LYS A 48 22.04 -3.81 -2.51
C LYS A 48 21.44 -4.95 -3.34
N LEU A 49 21.89 -5.11 -4.58
CA LEU A 49 21.56 -6.27 -5.41
C LEU A 49 22.58 -7.37 -5.14
N ALA A 50 22.13 -8.60 -4.88
CA ALA A 50 23.03 -9.74 -4.75
C ALA A 50 23.55 -10.19 -6.10
N GLN A 51 24.62 -10.98 -6.09
CA GLN A 51 25.18 -11.57 -7.31
C GLN A 51 24.37 -12.78 -7.80
N GLN A 52 23.59 -13.40 -6.91
CA GLN A 52 22.85 -14.61 -7.23
C GLN A 52 21.53 -14.25 -7.91
N ILE A 53 21.38 -14.77 -9.13
CA ILE A 53 20.18 -14.61 -9.96
C ILE A 53 19.46 -15.95 -10.03
N LEU A 54 18.16 -15.92 -9.75
CA LEU A 54 17.23 -17.00 -9.97
C LEU A 54 16.72 -16.93 -11.41
N PHE A 55 16.77 -18.07 -12.09
CA PHE A 55 16.21 -18.28 -13.43
C PHE A 55 14.94 -19.11 -13.31
N LEU A 56 13.84 -18.62 -13.87
CA LEU A 56 12.55 -19.30 -13.84
C LEU A 56 11.73 -19.02 -15.09
N PHE A 57 10.74 -19.87 -15.32
CA PHE A 57 9.74 -19.71 -16.38
C PHE A 57 8.36 -19.48 -15.77
N VAL A 58 7.57 -18.60 -16.37
CA VAL A 58 6.19 -18.28 -15.93
C VAL A 58 5.22 -18.52 -17.08
N GLY A 59 4.03 -19.01 -16.75
CA GLY A 59 2.92 -19.21 -17.67
C GLY A 59 2.89 -20.57 -18.37
N PRO A 60 1.74 -20.90 -18.99
CA PRO A 60 1.60 -22.14 -19.75
C PRO A 60 2.53 -22.16 -20.96
N GLU A 61 2.68 -21.01 -21.61
CA GLU A 61 3.76 -20.74 -22.55
C GLU A 61 4.98 -20.23 -21.77
N PRO A 62 6.08 -20.99 -21.68
CA PRO A 62 7.19 -20.65 -20.78
C PRO A 62 7.84 -19.31 -21.14
N GLN A 63 7.56 -18.28 -20.36
CA GLN A 63 8.23 -16.99 -20.46
C GLN A 63 9.39 -16.91 -19.48
N PHE A 64 10.59 -16.71 -20.02
CA PHE A 64 11.82 -16.65 -19.22
C PHE A 64 11.90 -15.36 -18.40
N MET A 65 12.20 -15.50 -17.10
CA MET A 65 12.36 -14.38 -16.18
C MET A 65 13.55 -14.58 -15.25
N THR A 66 14.07 -13.45 -14.75
CA THR A 66 15.23 -13.39 -13.85
C THR A 66 14.95 -12.53 -12.63
N LEU A 67 15.36 -12.99 -11.45
CA LEU A 67 15.21 -12.28 -10.17
C LEU A 67 16.49 -12.37 -9.35
N HIS A 68 16.86 -11.32 -8.63
CA HIS A 68 17.91 -11.44 -7.61
C HIS A 68 17.36 -12.18 -6.38
N THR A 69 18.11 -13.12 -5.82
CA THR A 69 17.59 -13.93 -4.70
C THR A 69 17.43 -13.15 -3.40
N ASN A 70 18.16 -12.04 -3.24
CA ASN A 70 18.16 -11.27 -2.00
C ASN A 70 17.01 -10.27 -1.88
N ILE A 71 16.30 -9.97 -2.98
CA ILE A 71 15.10 -9.12 -2.95
C ILE A 71 13.83 -9.95 -2.70
N LEU A 72 13.92 -11.28 -2.83
CA LEU A 72 12.80 -12.16 -2.56
C LEU A 72 12.63 -12.37 -1.06
N PRO A 73 11.40 -12.27 -0.53
CA PRO A 73 11.11 -12.69 0.83
C PRO A 73 11.49 -14.16 1.01
N LYS A 74 12.06 -14.49 2.19
CA LYS A 74 12.51 -15.86 2.47
C LYS A 74 11.42 -16.90 2.22
N ILE A 75 10.17 -16.60 2.59
CA ILE A 75 9.04 -17.50 2.39
C ILE A 75 8.74 -17.76 0.91
N VAL A 76 8.95 -16.76 0.05
CA VAL A 76 8.78 -16.88 -1.40
C VAL A 76 9.91 -17.72 -1.97
N CYS A 77 11.16 -17.50 -1.54
CA CYS A 77 12.27 -18.38 -1.87
C CYS A 77 11.97 -19.83 -1.51
N ASP A 78 11.57 -20.08 -0.26
CA ASP A 78 11.24 -21.43 0.22
C ASP A 78 10.11 -22.04 -0.61
N TYR A 79 9.04 -21.30 -0.90
CA TYR A 79 7.95 -21.73 -1.79
C TYR A 79 8.46 -22.11 -3.18
N LEU A 80 9.21 -21.22 -3.83
CA LEU A 80 9.74 -21.43 -5.18
C LEU A 80 10.66 -22.65 -5.23
N TYR A 81 11.49 -22.88 -4.22
CA TYR A 81 12.38 -24.03 -4.18
C TYR A 81 11.69 -25.34 -3.80
N THR A 82 10.55 -25.32 -3.10
CA THR A 82 9.93 -26.55 -2.57
C THR A 82 8.75 -27.08 -3.39
N ILE A 83 7.97 -26.20 -4.03
CA ILE A 83 6.66 -26.59 -4.60
C ILE A 83 6.69 -26.68 -6.13
N THR A 84 7.68 -26.05 -6.78
CA THR A 84 7.59 -25.86 -8.23
C THR A 84 8.01 -27.10 -9.00
N SER A 85 7.25 -27.43 -10.04
CA SER A 85 7.67 -28.39 -11.04
C SER A 85 9.01 -27.94 -11.62
N ARG A 86 9.97 -28.88 -11.71
CA ARG A 86 11.30 -28.60 -12.24
C ARG A 86 11.57 -29.31 -13.56
N PRO A 87 10.81 -29.00 -14.63
CA PRO A 87 11.13 -29.56 -15.94
C PRO A 87 12.55 -29.14 -16.31
N ARG A 88 13.43 -30.13 -16.52
CA ARG A 88 14.84 -29.94 -16.90
C ARG A 88 15.65 -29.12 -15.87
N GLY A 89 15.24 -29.14 -14.60
CA GLY A 89 15.98 -28.51 -13.50
C GLY A 89 15.69 -27.02 -13.29
N PHE A 90 14.81 -26.40 -14.09
CA PHE A 90 14.40 -25.00 -13.93
C PHE A 90 13.05 -24.90 -13.23
N ILE A 91 12.87 -23.84 -12.44
CA ILE A 91 11.58 -23.52 -11.84
C ILE A 91 10.60 -23.12 -12.95
N HIS A 92 9.44 -23.77 -13.00
CA HIS A 92 8.36 -23.40 -13.92
C HIS A 92 7.04 -23.20 -13.17
N LEU A 93 6.53 -21.97 -13.22
CA LEU A 93 5.26 -21.52 -12.65
C LEU A 93 4.18 -21.53 -13.74
N VAL A 94 3.69 -22.72 -14.09
CA VAL A 94 2.77 -22.95 -15.21
C VAL A 94 1.46 -22.19 -15.05
N ASP A 95 0.91 -22.15 -13.83
CA ASP A 95 -0.43 -21.61 -13.54
C ASP A 95 -0.43 -20.10 -13.27
N LEU A 96 0.72 -19.43 -13.40
CA LEU A 96 0.83 -18.00 -13.13
C LEU A 96 0.86 -17.20 -14.44
N ASP A 97 0.19 -16.05 -14.44
CA ASP A 97 0.25 -15.11 -15.55
C ASP A 97 1.62 -14.41 -15.61
N PRO A 98 2.34 -14.48 -16.76
CA PRO A 98 3.63 -13.81 -16.93
C PRO A 98 3.58 -12.28 -16.75
N GLN A 99 2.50 -11.62 -17.16
CA GLN A 99 2.36 -10.17 -17.04
C GLN A 99 2.21 -9.76 -15.57
N LEU A 100 1.37 -10.46 -14.81
CA LEU A 100 1.22 -10.19 -13.37
C LEU A 100 2.52 -10.47 -12.61
N PHE A 101 3.24 -11.54 -12.98
CA PHE A 101 4.53 -11.84 -12.37
C PHE A 101 5.59 -10.78 -12.74
N ALA A 102 5.52 -10.18 -13.92
CA ALA A 102 6.37 -9.05 -14.28
C ALA A 102 6.09 -7.82 -13.41
N LEU A 103 4.83 -7.54 -13.07
CA LEU A 103 4.46 -6.48 -12.11
C LEU A 103 4.95 -6.78 -10.69
N TYR A 104 4.80 -8.03 -10.23
CA TYR A 104 5.37 -8.46 -8.95
C TYR A 104 6.90 -8.27 -8.93
N ARG A 105 7.59 -8.63 -10.02
CA ARG A 105 9.02 -8.37 -10.18
C ARG A 105 9.32 -6.87 -10.06
N LEU A 106 8.59 -5.99 -10.74
CA LEU A 106 8.79 -4.54 -10.62
C LEU A 106 8.62 -4.06 -9.16
N TYR A 107 7.60 -4.58 -8.47
CA TYR A 107 7.40 -4.30 -7.05
C TYR A 107 8.61 -4.72 -6.20
N LEU A 108 9.19 -5.90 -6.41
CA LEU A 108 10.36 -6.34 -5.63
C LEU A 108 11.58 -5.41 -5.79
N TYR A 109 11.72 -4.74 -6.95
CA TYR A 109 12.82 -3.81 -7.19
C TYR A 109 12.54 -2.38 -6.74
N THR A 110 11.27 -1.94 -6.78
CA THR A 110 10.90 -0.54 -6.61
C THR A 110 10.17 -0.27 -5.29
N GLY A 111 9.59 -1.30 -4.67
CA GLY A 111 8.66 -1.18 -3.55
C GLY A 111 7.29 -0.61 -3.93
N GLN A 112 7.04 -0.37 -5.22
CA GLN A 112 5.81 0.24 -5.74
C GLN A 112 5.01 -0.75 -6.58
N VAL A 113 3.69 -0.65 -6.54
CA VAL A 113 2.78 -1.44 -7.36
C VAL A 113 2.52 -0.68 -8.64
N TRP A 114 3.02 -1.18 -9.77
CA TRP A 114 2.88 -0.53 -11.08
C TRP A 114 1.60 -1.01 -11.78
N SER A 115 0.45 -0.68 -11.19
CA SER A 115 -0.86 -1.17 -11.65
C SER A 115 -1.53 -0.27 -12.68
N GLN A 116 -1.00 0.90 -13.01
CA GLN A 116 -1.59 1.83 -13.99
C GLN A 116 -1.01 1.60 -15.39
N TRP A 117 -1.85 1.61 -16.43
CA TRP A 117 -1.42 1.51 -17.83
C TRP A 117 -1.87 2.72 -18.66
N ASP A 118 -0.99 3.21 -19.54
CA ASP A 118 -1.31 4.17 -20.60
C ASP A 118 -2.43 3.64 -21.53
N GLY A 119 -3.68 3.97 -21.23
CA GLY A 119 -4.87 3.52 -21.97
C GLY A 119 -5.96 2.89 -21.10
N ASP A 120 -5.70 2.63 -19.82
CA ASP A 120 -6.77 2.32 -18.86
C ASP A 120 -7.73 3.53 -18.84
N THR A 121 -8.96 3.33 -19.31
CA THR A 121 -9.93 4.42 -19.43
C THR A 121 -10.78 4.46 -18.19
N ASP A 122 -10.40 5.31 -17.26
CA ASP A 122 -11.16 5.67 -16.07
C ASP A 122 -12.33 6.59 -16.44
N VAL A 123 -13.35 6.06 -17.11
CA VAL A 123 -14.57 6.84 -17.38
C VAL A 123 -15.33 7.02 -16.07
N GLU A 124 -15.78 8.26 -15.80
CA GLU A 124 -16.68 8.54 -14.68
C GLU A 124 -17.94 7.69 -14.79
N ASP A 125 -18.34 7.07 -13.67
CA ASP A 125 -19.58 6.32 -13.58
C ASP A 125 -20.76 7.30 -13.56
N ASP A 126 -21.49 7.36 -14.67
CA ASP A 126 -22.70 8.18 -14.80
C ASP A 126 -23.91 7.56 -14.07
N GLY A 127 -23.75 6.39 -13.45
CA GLY A 127 -24.81 5.63 -12.78
C GLY A 127 -25.90 5.13 -13.74
N GLN A 128 -25.71 5.28 -15.06
CA GLN A 128 -26.69 4.95 -16.09
C GLN A 128 -26.17 3.92 -17.10
N ARG A 129 -24.85 3.78 -17.24
CA ARG A 129 -24.22 2.79 -18.14
C ARG A 129 -23.66 1.62 -17.35
N ALA A 130 -23.51 0.47 -18.03
CA ALA A 130 -22.66 -0.59 -17.50
C ALA A 130 -21.28 0.03 -17.24
N THR A 131 -20.82 -0.04 -15.99
CA THR A 131 -19.53 0.49 -15.57
C THR A 131 -18.50 0.05 -16.60
N HIS A 132 -17.76 0.98 -17.20
CA HIS A 132 -16.65 0.60 -18.07
C HIS A 132 -15.70 -0.28 -17.23
N GLU A 133 -15.24 -1.39 -17.80
CA GLU A 133 -14.26 -2.28 -17.17
C GLU A 133 -13.00 -1.47 -16.86
N ASP A 134 -12.90 -0.98 -15.63
CA ASP A 134 -11.70 -0.37 -15.11
C ASP A 134 -10.73 -1.52 -14.84
N CYS A 135 -9.92 -1.80 -15.87
CA CYS A 135 -8.97 -2.90 -15.92
C CYS A 135 -8.00 -2.90 -14.74
N GLU A 136 -7.76 -1.76 -14.10
CA GLU A 136 -6.85 -1.69 -12.96
C GLU A 136 -7.46 -2.32 -11.70
N TRP A 137 -8.78 -2.21 -11.46
CA TRP A 137 -9.41 -2.91 -10.31
C TRP A 137 -9.21 -4.41 -10.40
N HIS A 138 -9.50 -4.98 -11.58
CA HIS A 138 -9.31 -6.39 -11.85
C HIS A 138 -7.83 -6.78 -11.76
N ARG A 139 -6.91 -5.98 -12.31
CA ARG A 139 -5.46 -6.19 -12.21
C ARG A 139 -4.97 -6.20 -10.76
N LEU A 140 -5.41 -5.26 -9.93
CA LEU A 140 -5.08 -5.22 -8.51
C LEU A 140 -5.60 -6.47 -7.78
N MET A 141 -6.82 -6.90 -8.06
CA MET A 141 -7.36 -8.14 -7.51
C MET A 141 -6.52 -9.36 -7.91
N LEU A 142 -6.16 -9.50 -9.19
CA LEU A 142 -5.32 -10.60 -9.66
C LEU A 142 -3.91 -10.56 -9.05
N LEU A 143 -3.33 -9.38 -8.83
CA LEU A 143 -2.05 -9.23 -8.12
C LEU A 143 -2.16 -9.65 -6.65
N TYR A 144 -3.28 -9.39 -5.99
CA TYR A 144 -3.54 -9.90 -4.64
C TYR A 144 -3.59 -11.43 -4.62
N VAL A 145 -4.29 -12.06 -5.57
CA VAL A 145 -4.34 -13.53 -5.71
C VAL A 145 -2.96 -14.11 -5.99
N LEU A 146 -2.17 -13.46 -6.83
CA LEU A 146 -0.76 -13.82 -7.07
C LEU A 146 0.05 -13.75 -5.77
N ALA A 147 -0.09 -12.68 -4.99
CA ALA A 147 0.59 -12.53 -3.70
C ALA A 147 0.24 -13.66 -2.73
N MET A 148 -1.04 -14.05 -2.66
CA MET A 148 -1.51 -15.16 -1.85
C MET A 148 -0.92 -16.50 -2.30
N THR A 149 -0.83 -16.72 -3.62
CA THR A 149 -0.23 -17.92 -4.21
C THR A 149 1.25 -18.03 -3.87
N LEU A 150 1.99 -16.92 -3.96
CA LEU A 150 3.40 -16.81 -3.58
C LEU A 150 3.61 -16.77 -2.06
N ARG A 151 2.53 -16.60 -1.30
CA ARG A 151 2.51 -16.44 0.16
C ARG A 151 3.30 -15.22 0.64
N ASP A 152 3.30 -14.17 -0.18
CA ASP A 152 3.94 -12.88 0.07
C ASP A 152 2.93 -11.91 0.69
N GLU A 153 2.82 -11.94 2.02
CA GLU A 153 1.88 -11.08 2.74
C GLU A 153 2.24 -9.59 2.62
N THR A 154 3.53 -9.25 2.52
CA THR A 154 3.96 -7.87 2.35
C THR A 154 3.46 -7.32 1.03
N PHE A 155 3.58 -8.10 -0.05
CA PHE A 155 3.03 -7.72 -1.34
C PHE A 155 1.49 -7.65 -1.30
N ALA A 156 0.82 -8.64 -0.72
CA ALA A 156 -0.65 -8.63 -0.59
C ALA A 156 -1.15 -7.38 0.16
N ASN A 157 -0.49 -7.00 1.25
CA ASN A 157 -0.80 -5.79 2.03
C ASN A 157 -0.58 -4.52 1.20
N LYS A 158 0.47 -4.50 0.37
CA LYS A 158 0.73 -3.37 -0.54
C LYS A 158 -0.33 -3.24 -1.63
N ILE A 159 -0.86 -4.36 -2.15
CA ILE A 159 -2.00 -4.32 -3.07
C ILE A 159 -3.26 -3.77 -2.40
N ILE A 160 -3.54 -4.15 -1.15
CA ILE A 160 -4.65 -3.58 -0.36
C ILE A 160 -4.48 -2.06 -0.20
N ASP A 161 -3.25 -1.60 0.09
CA ASP A 161 -2.95 -0.17 0.16
C ASP A 161 -3.21 0.53 -1.18
N SER A 162 -2.80 -0.08 -2.30
CA SER A 162 -3.02 0.48 -3.64
C SER A 162 -4.50 0.53 -4.04
N ILE A 163 -5.31 -0.44 -3.63
CA ILE A 163 -6.77 -0.39 -3.83
C ILE A 163 -7.36 0.81 -3.07
N VAL A 164 -6.97 1.01 -1.81
CA VAL A 164 -7.44 2.15 -1.01
C VAL A 164 -6.97 3.47 -1.60
N GLU A 165 -5.70 3.56 -2.02
CA GLU A 165 -5.15 4.74 -2.70
C GLU A 165 -5.98 5.11 -3.93
N LYS A 166 -6.29 4.13 -4.80
CA LYS A 166 -7.16 4.37 -5.96
C LYS A 166 -8.58 4.83 -5.56
N VAL A 167 -9.16 4.29 -4.48
CA VAL A 167 -10.48 4.71 -3.97
C VAL A 167 -10.47 6.16 -3.50
N ASP A 168 -9.37 6.58 -2.89
CA ASP A 168 -9.18 7.94 -2.39
C ASP A 168 -8.90 8.93 -3.53
N GLU A 169 -8.11 8.52 -4.53
CA GLU A 169 -7.76 9.33 -5.70
C GLU A 169 -8.94 9.56 -6.65
N THR A 170 -9.71 8.50 -6.92
CA THR A 170 -10.76 8.53 -7.95
C THR A 170 -12.16 8.78 -7.40
N ASP A 171 -12.32 8.73 -6.08
CA ASP A 171 -13.62 8.70 -5.38
C ASP A 171 -14.54 7.52 -5.82
N ARG A 172 -14.00 6.53 -6.55
CA ARG A 172 -14.71 5.33 -7.05
C ARG A 172 -14.33 4.08 -6.25
N TYR A 173 -15.07 3.01 -6.43
CA TYR A 173 -14.79 1.70 -5.83
C TYR A 173 -15.23 0.58 -6.80
N PRO A 174 -14.67 -0.65 -6.69
CA PRO A 174 -15.00 -1.75 -7.61
C PRO A 174 -16.45 -2.22 -7.42
N THR A 175 -17.18 -2.39 -8.52
CA THR A 175 -18.62 -2.80 -8.56
C THR A 175 -18.91 -3.99 -9.47
N ASP A 176 -17.86 -4.66 -9.94
CA ASP A 176 -17.87 -5.80 -10.85
C ASP A 176 -16.89 -6.92 -10.44
N LEU A 177 -16.36 -6.86 -9.22
CA LEU A 177 -15.32 -7.78 -8.74
C LEU A 177 -15.84 -8.85 -7.78
N ALA A 178 -17.07 -8.75 -7.26
CA ALA A 178 -17.50 -9.59 -6.15
C ALA A 178 -17.45 -11.09 -6.48
N THR A 179 -17.91 -11.48 -7.67
CA THR A 179 -17.89 -12.88 -8.12
C THR A 179 -16.48 -13.44 -8.14
N GLU A 180 -15.58 -12.76 -8.84
CA GLU A 180 -14.22 -13.25 -9.04
C GLU A 180 -13.40 -13.27 -7.73
N VAL A 181 -13.57 -12.25 -6.88
CA VAL A 181 -12.94 -12.21 -5.55
C VAL A 181 -13.39 -13.41 -4.71
N TRP A 182 -14.67 -13.80 -4.78
CA TRP A 182 -15.20 -14.94 -4.02
C TRP A 182 -14.80 -16.29 -4.58
N GLU A 183 -14.55 -16.40 -5.88
CA GLU A 183 -14.03 -17.62 -6.50
C GLU A 183 -12.54 -17.81 -6.21
N SER A 184 -11.79 -16.71 -6.13
CA SER A 184 -10.32 -16.73 -6.06
C SER A 184 -9.73 -16.67 -4.66
N THR A 185 -10.54 -16.39 -3.63
CA THR A 185 -10.07 -16.27 -2.24
C THR A 185 -10.83 -17.22 -1.30
N SER A 186 -10.41 -17.37 -0.04
CA SER A 186 -11.14 -18.20 0.94
C SER A 186 -12.07 -17.38 1.83
N GLU A 187 -12.98 -18.06 2.55
CA GLU A 187 -13.78 -17.42 3.58
C GLU A 187 -12.88 -16.73 4.63
N GLY A 188 -13.27 -15.51 5.02
CA GLY A 188 -12.51 -14.69 5.97
C GLY A 188 -11.28 -13.98 5.38
N ASP A 189 -11.06 -14.05 4.06
CA ASP A 189 -9.99 -13.30 3.40
C ASP A 189 -10.14 -11.78 3.58
N ARG A 190 -9.01 -11.10 3.74
CA ARG A 190 -8.97 -9.65 4.00
C ARG A 190 -9.47 -8.83 2.81
N LEU A 191 -9.24 -9.29 1.57
CA LEU A 191 -9.73 -8.63 0.37
C LEU A 191 -11.26 -8.65 0.33
N ARG A 192 -11.89 -9.81 0.61
CA ARG A 192 -13.36 -9.91 0.70
C ARG A 192 -13.93 -8.90 1.69
N LYS A 193 -13.28 -8.76 2.85
CA LYS A 193 -13.69 -7.80 3.87
C LYS A 193 -13.57 -6.35 3.37
N LEU A 194 -12.48 -6.01 2.69
CA LEU A 194 -12.31 -4.68 2.09
C LEU A 194 -13.40 -4.39 1.06
N ILE A 195 -13.65 -5.29 0.12
CA ILE A 195 -14.66 -5.12 -0.94
C ILE A 195 -16.07 -4.91 -0.35
N VAL A 196 -16.43 -5.65 0.71
CA VAL A 196 -17.69 -5.43 1.43
C VAL A 196 -17.71 -4.06 2.10
N ASP A 197 -16.66 -3.69 2.81
CA ASP A 197 -16.61 -2.41 3.51
C ASP A 197 -16.65 -1.24 2.49
N LEU A 198 -16.04 -1.36 1.31
CA LEU A 198 -16.17 -0.38 0.22
C LEU A 198 -17.62 -0.22 -0.23
N HIS A 199 -18.32 -1.33 -0.48
CA HIS A 199 -19.75 -1.31 -0.83
C HIS A 199 -20.64 -0.69 0.26
N VAL A 200 -20.29 -0.87 1.53
CA VAL A 200 -21.07 -0.36 2.67
C VAL A 200 -20.80 1.12 2.94
N TRP A 201 -19.54 1.52 3.02
CA TRP A 201 -19.13 2.84 3.51
C TRP A 201 -18.86 3.85 2.39
N LYS A 202 -18.36 3.41 1.23
CA LYS A 202 -18.18 4.28 0.05
C LYS A 202 -19.44 4.27 -0.80
N GLY A 203 -19.90 3.08 -1.18
CA GLY A 203 -21.05 2.89 -2.07
C GLY A 203 -22.42 3.00 -1.40
N GLN A 204 -22.52 2.91 -0.08
CA GLN A 204 -23.81 2.90 0.63
C GLN A 204 -24.83 1.88 0.07
N GLY A 205 -24.33 0.79 -0.51
CA GLY A 205 -25.11 -0.27 -1.15
C GLY A 205 -25.62 0.03 -2.56
N THR A 206 -25.15 1.08 -3.24
CA THR A 206 -25.49 1.32 -4.65
C THR A 206 -24.86 0.29 -5.59
N GLY A 207 -23.62 -0.13 -5.30
CA GLY A 207 -22.85 -1.10 -6.11
C GLY A 207 -23.48 -2.49 -6.24
N VAL A 208 -24.44 -2.84 -5.39
CA VAL A 208 -25.20 -4.11 -5.47
C VAL A 208 -26.58 -3.93 -6.12
N ARG A 209 -26.75 -2.86 -6.89
CA ARG A 209 -27.98 -2.53 -7.62
C ARG A 209 -27.66 -2.29 -9.09
N ARG A 210 -28.69 -2.30 -9.93
CA ARG A 210 -28.56 -1.90 -11.35
C ARG A 210 -27.92 -0.51 -11.48
N PRO A 211 -27.01 -0.32 -12.46
CA PRO A 211 -26.63 -1.25 -13.54
C PRO A 211 -25.43 -2.17 -13.22
N HIS A 212 -24.95 -2.21 -11.98
CA HIS A 212 -23.69 -2.88 -11.63
C HIS A 212 -23.78 -4.41 -11.64
N ALA A 213 -22.70 -5.07 -12.04
CA ALA A 213 -22.60 -6.53 -12.12
C ALA A 213 -22.67 -7.19 -10.73
N ASP A 214 -22.16 -6.54 -9.69
CA ASP A 214 -22.18 -7.03 -8.32
C ASP A 214 -23.61 -7.19 -7.73
N GLN A 215 -24.65 -6.73 -8.42
CA GLN A 215 -26.05 -7.06 -8.08
C GLN A 215 -26.32 -8.58 -8.15
N ASP A 216 -25.64 -9.27 -9.07
CA ASP A 216 -25.77 -10.71 -9.33
C ASP A 216 -24.57 -11.47 -8.73
N GLY A 217 -23.84 -10.82 -7.81
CA GLY A 217 -22.71 -11.41 -7.10
C GLY A 217 -23.13 -12.54 -6.15
N PRO A 218 -22.15 -13.23 -5.52
CA PRO A 218 -22.41 -14.38 -4.68
C PRO A 218 -23.32 -14.06 -3.49
N ASP A 219 -24.23 -14.98 -3.12
CA ASP A 219 -25.17 -14.78 -2.00
C ASP A 219 -24.46 -14.36 -0.70
N ALA A 220 -23.33 -15.01 -0.38
CA ALA A 220 -22.52 -14.70 0.79
C ALA A 220 -21.97 -13.26 0.77
N PHE A 221 -21.65 -12.72 -0.41
CA PHE A 221 -21.25 -11.32 -0.56
C PHE A 221 -22.43 -10.38 -0.31
N LEU A 222 -23.56 -10.63 -0.98
CA LEU A 222 -24.78 -9.82 -0.84
C LEU A 222 -25.28 -9.77 0.61
N ASP A 223 -25.26 -10.91 1.31
CA ASP A 223 -25.63 -11.01 2.72
C ASP A 223 -24.69 -10.20 3.62
N MET A 224 -23.37 -10.24 3.36
CA MET A 224 -22.40 -9.46 4.11
C MET A 224 -22.56 -7.96 3.88
N VAL A 225 -22.81 -7.52 2.64
CA VAL A 225 -23.11 -6.11 2.33
C VAL A 225 -24.39 -5.68 3.04
N ARG A 226 -25.46 -6.47 2.97
CA ARG A 226 -26.73 -6.19 3.65
C ARG A 226 -26.57 -6.06 5.16
N LEU A 227 -25.86 -7.00 5.78
CA LEU A 227 -25.58 -6.98 7.21
C LEU A 227 -24.68 -5.81 7.60
N GLY A 228 -23.68 -5.49 6.77
CA GLY A 228 -22.82 -4.32 6.93
C GLY A 228 -23.61 -3.01 6.93
N LEU A 229 -24.52 -2.83 5.96
CA LEU A 229 -25.41 -1.67 5.89
C LEU A 229 -26.33 -1.57 7.10
N GLN A 230 -26.90 -2.69 7.57
CA GLN A 230 -27.73 -2.72 8.78
C GLN A 230 -26.94 -2.31 10.03
N ARG A 231 -25.71 -2.82 10.18
CA ARG A 231 -24.84 -2.51 11.33
C ARG A 231 -24.35 -1.07 11.31
N ALA A 232 -24.03 -0.56 10.13
CA ALA A 232 -23.58 0.83 9.98
C ALA A 232 -24.76 1.81 10.15
N GLY A 233 -25.97 1.44 9.71
CA GLY A 233 -27.18 2.23 9.89
C GLY A 233 -27.04 3.64 9.31
N HIS A 234 -27.47 4.67 10.05
CA HIS A 234 -27.34 6.06 9.62
C HIS A 234 -25.89 6.58 9.58
N ARG A 235 -24.91 5.82 10.08
CA ARG A 235 -23.50 6.26 10.14
C ARG A 235 -22.87 6.38 8.77
N VAL A 236 -23.32 5.59 7.79
CA VAL A 236 -22.76 5.61 6.42
C VAL A 236 -23.02 6.93 5.70
N SER A 237 -24.03 7.70 6.10
CA SER A 237 -24.38 8.99 5.50
C SER A 237 -23.83 10.20 6.26
N LEU A 238 -23.14 9.97 7.40
CA LEU A 238 -22.53 11.05 8.16
C LEU A 238 -21.21 11.45 7.51
N ALA A 239 -21.12 12.68 7.01
CA ALA A 239 -19.89 13.23 6.42
C ALA A 239 -18.68 13.27 7.40
N SER A 240 -18.92 13.15 8.70
CA SER A 240 -17.88 13.15 9.74
C SER A 240 -17.41 11.75 10.15
N ILE A 241 -17.92 10.68 9.51
CA ILE A 241 -17.49 9.33 9.86
C ILE A 241 -16.15 9.02 9.21
N THR A 242 -15.20 8.55 10.01
CA THR A 242 -13.97 7.97 9.49
C THR A 242 -14.27 6.62 8.85
N GLN A 243 -13.88 6.46 7.60
CA GLN A 243 -14.05 5.19 6.89
C GLN A 243 -13.11 4.13 7.49
N PRO A 244 -13.51 2.83 7.47
CA PRO A 244 -12.73 1.78 8.09
C PRO A 244 -11.27 1.64 7.59
N TRP A 245 -10.98 2.07 6.37
CA TRP A 245 -9.64 2.00 5.76
C TRP A 245 -8.88 3.34 5.77
N GLU A 246 -9.46 4.40 6.33
CA GLU A 246 -8.90 5.76 6.18
C GLU A 246 -7.57 5.93 6.93
N THR A 247 -7.45 5.33 8.12
CA THR A 247 -6.20 5.39 8.90
C THR A 247 -5.32 4.17 8.62
N ALA A 248 -4.00 4.38 8.55
CA ALA A 248 -3.03 3.30 8.39
C ALA A 248 -3.13 2.25 9.52
N GLY A 249 -3.40 2.70 10.76
CA GLY A 249 -3.64 1.82 11.91
C GLY A 249 -4.83 0.88 11.71
N SER A 250 -5.95 1.44 11.25
CA SER A 250 -7.15 0.63 10.95
C SER A 250 -6.91 -0.31 9.77
N ARG A 251 -6.23 0.15 8.71
CA ARG A 251 -5.89 -0.71 7.57
C ARG A 251 -5.10 -1.95 7.96
N CYS A 252 -4.04 -1.75 8.75
CA CYS A 252 -3.21 -2.84 9.25
C CYS A 252 -4.01 -3.82 10.10
N ALA A 253 -4.79 -3.32 11.06
CA ALA A 253 -5.55 -4.17 11.96
C ALA A 253 -6.64 -4.98 11.25
N VAL A 254 -7.24 -4.40 10.20
CA VAL A 254 -8.48 -4.91 9.62
C VAL A 254 -8.27 -5.62 8.29
N TYR A 255 -7.39 -5.12 7.42
CA TYR A 255 -7.24 -5.56 6.03
C TYR A 255 -5.86 -6.14 5.72
N HIS A 256 -4.86 -5.99 6.58
CA HIS A 256 -3.55 -6.60 6.35
C HIS A 256 -3.45 -7.99 6.99
N SER A 257 -2.56 -8.83 6.44
CA SER A 257 -2.14 -10.09 7.03
C SER A 257 -0.74 -9.95 7.63
N HIS A 258 -0.59 -10.51 8.84
CA HIS A 258 0.67 -10.53 9.60
C HIS A 258 0.97 -11.92 10.17
N LYS A 259 0.56 -12.99 9.47
CA LYS A 259 0.84 -14.35 9.95
C LYS A 259 2.33 -14.67 9.83
N ARG A 260 3.03 -13.99 8.92
CA ARG A 260 4.41 -14.26 8.49
C ARG A 260 5.27 -13.01 8.37
N THR A 261 4.68 -11.83 8.51
CA THR A 261 5.38 -10.55 8.59
C THR A 261 5.24 -10.00 10.00
N GLU A 262 6.34 -9.58 10.61
CA GLU A 262 6.34 -9.08 12.00
C GLU A 262 5.67 -7.71 12.17
N TYR A 263 5.52 -6.93 11.09
CA TYR A 263 4.95 -5.59 11.14
C TYR A 263 4.47 -5.15 9.74
N CYS A 264 3.30 -4.49 9.68
CA CYS A 264 3.15 -3.37 8.75
C CYS A 264 3.83 -2.18 9.41
N SER A 265 4.49 -1.31 8.65
CA SER A 265 5.32 -0.20 9.13
C SER A 265 4.57 0.90 9.91
N ILE A 266 3.71 0.54 10.86
CA ILE A 266 3.19 1.43 11.88
C ILE A 266 4.26 1.47 12.95
N GLU A 267 5.08 2.52 12.94
CA GLU A 267 5.68 2.99 14.18
C GLU A 267 4.53 3.37 15.11
N VAL A 268 4.04 2.41 15.90
CA VAL A 268 3.30 2.74 17.12
C VAL A 268 4.37 3.34 18.01
N LEU A 269 4.42 4.66 18.07
CA LEU A 269 5.23 5.37 19.04
C LEU A 269 4.74 4.87 20.41
N ASP A 270 5.55 4.05 21.07
CA ASP A 270 5.23 3.56 22.41
C ASP A 270 5.30 4.76 23.37
N LEU A 271 4.13 5.33 23.69
CA LEU A 271 4.02 6.45 24.61
C LEU A 271 4.28 6.03 26.07
N THR A 272 4.63 4.77 26.35
CA THR A 272 5.02 4.35 27.70
C THR A 272 6.49 4.63 28.03
N GLU A 273 7.37 4.79 27.04
CA GLU A 273 8.79 5.16 27.28
C GLU A 273 9.00 6.66 27.55
N ALA A 274 7.99 7.51 27.36
CA ALA A 274 8.05 8.93 27.73
C ALA A 274 7.94 9.17 29.26
N GLY A 275 7.65 8.13 30.05
CA GLY A 275 7.54 8.20 31.51
C GLY A 275 8.87 8.19 32.26
N ASP A 276 9.93 7.62 31.69
CA ASP A 276 11.20 7.39 32.41
C ASP A 276 12.23 8.51 32.25
N VAL A 277 11.90 9.56 31.50
CA VAL A 277 12.80 10.72 31.27
C VAL A 277 12.92 11.62 32.51
N TYR A 278 12.04 11.48 33.51
CA TYR A 278 12.07 12.31 34.73
C TYR A 278 12.82 11.70 35.93
N GLU A 279 13.26 10.43 35.89
CA GLU A 279 14.01 9.84 37.02
C GLU A 279 15.54 9.78 36.84
N TYR A 280 16.06 9.97 35.63
CA TYR A 280 17.52 9.99 35.41
C TYR A 280 18.22 11.30 35.82
N GLY A 281 17.45 12.38 36.06
CA GLY A 281 17.99 13.67 36.50
C GLY A 281 18.39 13.73 37.98
N ALA A 282 17.89 12.80 38.81
CA ALA A 282 18.11 12.84 40.26
C ALA A 282 19.33 12.04 40.74
N GLN A 283 19.92 11.17 39.91
CA GLN A 283 21.03 10.29 40.31
C GLN A 283 22.43 10.77 39.86
N LEU A 284 22.52 11.81 39.03
CA LEU A 284 23.81 12.37 38.55
C LEU A 284 24.41 13.44 39.48
N ALA A 285 23.75 13.77 40.61
CA ALA A 285 24.24 14.79 41.55
C ALA A 285 25.25 14.27 42.59
N THR A 286 25.52 12.96 42.66
CA THR A 286 26.34 12.38 43.73
C THR A 286 27.27 11.26 43.25
N GLN A 287 28.25 11.54 42.38
CA GLN A 287 29.46 10.70 42.30
C GLN A 287 30.74 11.52 42.00
N PRO A 288 31.88 11.20 42.63
CA PRO A 288 33.12 11.96 42.53
C PRO A 288 33.91 11.64 41.25
N LYS A 289 34.55 12.68 40.70
CA LYS A 289 35.40 12.63 39.51
C LYS A 289 36.68 11.81 39.73
N SER A 290 37.10 11.05 38.72
CA SER A 290 38.44 10.44 38.57
C SER A 290 38.76 10.16 37.08
N PRO A 291 40.04 10.03 36.69
CA PRO A 291 40.63 10.93 35.69
C PRO A 291 40.82 10.36 34.26
N ALA A 292 41.11 11.30 33.37
CA ALA A 292 41.23 11.19 31.92
C ALA A 292 42.18 10.09 31.39
N SER A 293 41.72 9.35 30.39
CA SER A 293 42.52 8.48 29.54
C SER A 293 42.68 9.08 28.12
N ARG A 294 43.92 9.03 27.62
CA ARG A 294 44.43 9.61 26.36
C ARG A 294 43.78 8.98 25.11
N PRO A 295 43.72 9.73 23.98
CA PRO A 295 43.27 9.20 22.69
C PRO A 295 44.33 8.32 22.01
N GLN A 296 43.90 7.18 21.47
CA GLN A 296 44.69 6.31 20.58
C GLN A 296 44.67 6.83 19.12
N ALA A 297 45.79 6.62 18.42
CA ALA A 297 46.04 7.03 17.04
C ALA A 297 45.35 6.11 16.00
N PRO A 298 45.09 6.61 14.77
CA PRO A 298 44.43 5.83 13.72
C PRO A 298 45.38 4.90 12.96
N TYR A 299 44.86 3.75 12.53
CA TYR A 299 45.53 2.74 11.70
C TYR A 299 45.72 3.19 10.24
N PRO A 300 46.76 2.69 9.54
CA PRO A 300 46.98 2.97 8.12
C PRO A 300 46.18 2.00 7.23
N THR A 301 45.71 2.52 6.09
CA THR A 301 45.11 1.73 5.00
C THR A 301 46.15 1.50 3.88
N PRO A 302 46.00 0.43 3.08
CA PRO A 302 46.93 0.06 2.01
C PRO A 302 46.88 0.99 0.80
#